data_AF-A0A2A4WUG8-F1
#
_entry.id   AF-A0A2A4WUG8-F1
#
_cell.length_a   1.000
_cell.length_b   1.000
_cell.length_c   1.000
_cell.angle_alpha   90.00
_cell.angle_beta   90.00
_cell.angle_gamma   90.00
#
_symmetry.space_group_name_H-M   'P 1'
#
loop_
_entity.id
_entity.type
_entity.pdbx_description
1 polymer ?
#
loop_
_entity_poly.entity_id
_entity_poly.type
_entity_poly.pdbx_seq_one_letter_code
_entity_poly.pdbx_strand_id
1 'polypeptide(L)'
;MARRYDELAKEHIAFIKQQKLFFVGTAANDGTINVSPKGWDSLRVLSSNRIAWLNITGSGNETAAHLAQNERMTMMFCAFDGNPKILRLY
;
A
#
# COMPACT_ATOMS: atom_id res chain seq x y z
N MET A 1 4.63 18.31 9.74
CA MET A 1 3.58 17.96 8.76
C MET A 1 4.18 17.03 7.71
N ALA A 2 3.42 16.05 7.21
CA ALA A 2 3.89 15.19 6.12
C ALA A 2 3.91 15.97 4.80
N ARG A 3 4.95 15.76 3.97
CA ARG A 3 5.02 16.33 2.62
C ARG A 3 4.17 15.50 1.67
N ARG A 4 3.31 16.17 0.88
CA ARG A 4 2.59 15.55 -0.24
C ARG A 4 3.35 15.79 -1.53
N TYR A 5 3.26 14.80 -2.41
CA TYR A 5 3.84 14.82 -3.75
C TYR A 5 2.75 14.39 -4.71
N ASP A 6 2.71 14.99 -5.89
CA ASP A 6 1.75 14.63 -6.93
C ASP A 6 2.13 13.31 -7.62
N GLU A 7 3.40 12.90 -7.52
CA GLU A 7 3.90 11.66 -8.11
C GLU A 7 5.10 11.04 -7.36
N LEU A 8 5.39 9.78 -7.67
CA LEU A 8 6.54 9.05 -7.11
C LEU A 8 7.86 9.48 -7.76
N ALA A 9 8.69 10.16 -6.98
CA ALA A 9 10.11 10.35 -7.29
C ALA A 9 10.89 9.03 -7.27
N LYS A 10 12.06 9.00 -7.93
CA LYS A 10 12.93 7.82 -8.03
C LYS A 10 13.27 7.22 -6.65
N GLU A 11 13.50 8.06 -5.66
CA GLU A 11 13.76 7.65 -4.27
C GLU A 11 12.55 7.01 -3.56
N HIS A 12 11.33 7.41 -3.91
CA HIS A 12 10.10 6.78 -3.40
C HIS A 12 9.97 5.37 -3.97
N ILE A 13 10.20 5.23 -5.28
CA ILE A 13 10.15 3.93 -5.97
C ILE A 13 11.23 2.99 -5.45
N ALA A 14 12.47 3.48 -5.27
CA ALA A 14 13.56 2.69 -4.70
C ALA A 14 13.22 2.22 -3.28
N PHE A 15 12.65 3.10 -2.46
CA PHE A 15 12.20 2.76 -1.11
C PHE A 15 11.12 1.67 -1.13
N ILE A 16 10.08 1.81 -1.98
CA ILE A 16 9.02 0.80 -2.14
C ILE A 16 9.60 -0.57 -2.51
N LYS A 17 10.56 -0.62 -3.45
CA LYS A 17 11.17 -1.87 -3.93
C LYS A 17 11.97 -2.62 -2.85
N GLN A 18 12.44 -1.93 -1.82
CA GLN A 18 13.18 -2.55 -0.72
C GLN A 18 12.25 -3.19 0.34
N GLN A 19 10.95 -2.87 0.31
CA GLN A 19 10.03 -3.32 1.34
C GLN A 19 9.61 -4.77 1.13
N LYS A 20 9.89 -5.61 2.13
CA LYS A 20 9.39 -7.00 2.19
C LYS A 20 7.95 -7.09 2.70
N LEU A 21 7.51 -6.05 3.40
CA LEU A 21 6.20 -5.92 4.01
C LEU A 21 5.67 -4.49 3.81
N PHE A 22 4.38 -4.37 3.53
CA PHE A 22 3.65 -3.11 3.52
C PHE A 22 2.24 -3.33 4.07
N PHE A 23 1.53 -2.27 4.41
CA PHE A 23 0.17 -2.36 4.95
C PHE A 23 -0.82 -1.79 3.95
N VAL A 24 -1.98 -2.44 3.81
CA VAL A 24 -3.11 -1.90 3.04
C VAL A 24 -4.26 -1.60 3.99
N GLY A 25 -4.81 -0.40 3.87
CA GLY A 25 -6.01 0.06 4.57
C GLY A 25 -7.16 0.15 3.58
N THR A 26 -8.31 -0.44 3.95
CA THR A 26 -9.54 -0.45 3.13
C THR A 26 -10.76 -0.37 4.04
N ALA A 27 -11.86 0.20 3.56
CA ALA A 27 -13.12 0.29 4.31
C ALA A 27 -14.29 -0.04 3.39
N ALA A 28 -15.22 -0.85 3.90
CA ALA A 28 -16.54 -1.01 3.30
C ALA A 28 -17.41 0.23 3.55
N ASN A 29 -18.66 0.20 3.10
CA ASN A 29 -19.60 1.30 3.33
C ASN A 29 -20.05 1.39 4.80
N ASP A 30 -19.95 0.27 5.54
CA ASP A 30 -20.26 0.13 6.96
C ASP A 30 -19.27 -0.81 7.66
N GLY A 31 -19.37 -0.91 8.99
CA GLY A 31 -18.55 -1.81 9.79
C GLY A 31 -17.14 -1.28 10.12
N THR A 32 -16.18 -2.20 10.21
CA THR A 32 -14.81 -1.92 10.66
C THR A 32 -13.86 -1.59 9.50
N ILE A 33 -12.82 -0.81 9.80
CA ILE A 33 -11.74 -0.56 8.86
C ILE A 33 -10.80 -1.78 8.87
N ASN A 34 -10.50 -2.32 7.70
CA ASN A 34 -9.53 -3.39 7.54
C ASN A 34 -8.11 -2.81 7.33
N VAL A 35 -7.15 -3.32 8.11
CA VAL A 35 -5.71 -3.04 7.94
C VAL A 35 -4.99 -4.37 7.83
N SER A 36 -4.43 -4.67 6.67
CA SER A 36 -3.80 -5.96 6.40
C SER A 36 -2.31 -5.81 6.09
N PRO A 37 -1.41 -6.55 6.76
CA PRO A 37 -0.04 -6.69 6.31
C PRO A 37 0.00 -7.52 5.01
N LYS A 38 0.70 -7.01 4.01
CA LYS A 38 0.92 -7.62 2.68
C LYS A 38 2.42 -7.60 2.38
N GLY A 39 2.85 -8.43 1.43
CA GLY A 39 4.26 -8.58 1.10
C GLY A 39 4.44 -9.42 -0.14
N TRP A 40 5.46 -10.28 -0.14
CA TRP A 40 5.87 -11.08 -1.30
C TRP A 40 6.31 -10.22 -2.48
N ASP A 41 6.66 -10.89 -3.57
CA ASP A 41 6.92 -10.24 -4.85
C ASP A 41 5.61 -9.86 -5.58
N SER A 42 4.71 -9.16 -4.89
CA SER A 42 3.33 -8.90 -5.34
C SER A 42 3.09 -7.49 -5.86
N LEU A 43 4.08 -6.59 -5.78
CA LEU A 43 3.90 -5.18 -6.10
C LEU A 43 4.89 -4.70 -7.17
N ARG A 44 4.39 -3.92 -8.13
CA ARG A 44 5.16 -3.27 -9.20
C ARG A 44 4.77 -1.80 -9.30
N VAL A 45 5.75 -0.92 -9.45
CA VAL A 45 5.51 0.45 -9.87
C VAL A 45 5.61 0.48 -11.40
N LEU A 46 4.49 0.76 -12.07
CA LEU A 46 4.39 0.80 -13.53
C LEU A 46 4.75 2.18 -14.10
N SER A 47 4.40 3.25 -13.38
CA SER A 47 4.81 4.63 -13.67
C SER A 47 4.82 5.45 -12.38
N SER A 48 5.21 6.74 -12.45
CA SER A 48 5.25 7.62 -11.28
C SER A 48 3.91 7.75 -10.55
N ASN A 49 2.79 7.49 -11.25
CA ASN A 49 1.42 7.57 -10.74
C ASN A 49 0.62 6.27 -10.91
N ARG A 50 1.28 5.14 -11.14
CA ARG A 50 0.60 3.87 -11.35
C ARG A 50 1.37 2.72 -10.75
N ILE A 51 0.69 1.96 -9.91
CA ILE A 51 1.19 0.72 -9.34
C ILE A 51 0.27 -0.44 -9.75
N ALA A 52 0.84 -1.63 -9.82
CA ALA A 52 0.10 -2.88 -9.88
C ALA A 52 0.40 -3.67 -8.62
N TRP A 53 -0.65 -4.13 -7.94
CA TRP A 53 -0.54 -5.01 -6.79
C TRP A 53 -1.37 -6.25 -7.05
N LEU A 54 -0.72 -7.41 -6.95
CA LEU A 54 -1.37 -8.71 -7.02
C LEU A 54 -1.89 -9.06 -5.62
N ASN A 55 -3.21 -9.06 -5.46
CA ASN A 55 -3.84 -9.53 -4.23
C ASN A 55 -3.77 -11.07 -4.17
N ILE A 56 -2.87 -11.59 -3.33
CA ILE A 56 -2.64 -13.03 -3.14
C ILE A 56 -3.63 -13.58 -2.10
N THR A 57 -3.91 -14.88 -2.18
CA THR A 57 -4.71 -15.62 -1.20
C THR A 57 -4.10 -15.56 0.21
N GLY A 58 -4.94 -15.48 1.24
CA GLY A 58 -4.54 -15.44 2.65
C GLY A 58 -5.76 -15.26 3.56
N SER A 59 -5.55 -15.27 4.88
CA SER A 59 -6.61 -15.30 5.90
C SER A 59 -7.57 -14.10 5.93
N GLY A 60 -7.33 -13.06 5.13
CA GLY A 60 -8.13 -11.82 5.12
C GLY A 60 -8.36 -11.31 3.70
N ASN A 61 -9.25 -11.97 2.95
CA ASN A 61 -9.76 -11.40 1.69
C ASN A 61 -10.83 -10.31 1.90
N GLU A 62 -10.95 -9.80 3.12
CA GLU A 62 -11.75 -8.63 3.47
C GLU A 62 -11.30 -7.40 2.67
N THR A 63 -10.00 -7.28 2.36
CA THR A 63 -9.50 -6.24 1.44
C THR A 63 -10.25 -6.27 0.10
N ALA A 64 -10.39 -7.44 -0.53
CA ALA A 64 -11.09 -7.52 -1.82
C ALA A 64 -12.60 -7.29 -1.65
N ALA A 65 -13.20 -7.77 -0.56
CA ALA A 65 -14.61 -7.53 -0.26
C ALA A 65 -14.91 -6.03 -0.09
N HIS A 66 -14.04 -5.29 0.62
CA HIS A 66 -14.14 -3.83 0.75
C HIS A 66 -13.98 -3.14 -0.60
N LEU A 67 -12.98 -3.52 -1.41
CA LEU A 67 -12.75 -2.93 -2.72
C LEU A 67 -13.86 -3.17 -3.74
N ALA A 68 -14.57 -4.30 -3.63
CA ALA A 68 -15.74 -4.58 -4.45
C ALA A 68 -16.91 -3.62 -4.15
N GLN A 69 -16.96 -3.02 -2.96
CA GLN A 69 -17.94 -2.01 -2.58
C GLN A 69 -17.42 -0.58 -2.74
N ASN A 70 -16.13 -0.35 -2.49
CA ASN A 70 -15.50 0.96 -2.45
C ASN A 70 -14.05 0.88 -2.94
N GLU A 71 -13.76 1.48 -4.10
CA GLU A 71 -12.45 1.41 -4.77
C GLU A 71 -11.33 2.23 -4.10
N ARG A 72 -11.55 2.75 -2.88
CA ARG A 72 -10.55 3.52 -2.12
C ARG A 72 -9.65 2.61 -1.30
N MET A 73 -8.35 2.87 -1.37
CA MET A 73 -7.31 2.17 -0.62
C MET A 73 -6.26 3.15 -0.12
N THR A 74 -5.57 2.80 0.96
CA THR A 74 -4.28 3.42 1.28
C THR A 74 -3.23 2.33 1.44
N MET A 75 -2.08 2.50 0.81
CA MET A 75 -0.92 1.63 1.03
C MET A 75 0.11 2.38 1.88
N MET A 76 0.67 1.72 2.89
CA MET A 76 1.69 2.30 3.77
C MET A 76 2.94 1.43 3.81
N PHE A 77 4.07 2.08 3.61
CA PHE A 77 5.40 1.50 3.66
C PHE A 77 6.17 2.11 4.83
N CYS A 78 6.88 1.28 5.59
CA CYS A 78 7.64 1.69 6.76
C CYS A 78 9.09 1.27 6.63
N ALA A 79 10.03 2.17 6.91
CA ALA A 79 11.42 1.80 7.08
C ALA A 79 11.57 0.98 8.36
N PHE A 80 12.02 -0.26 8.24
CA PHE A 80 12.37 -1.12 9.37
C PHE A 80 13.87 -1.05 9.71
N ASP A 81 14.65 -0.43 8.83
CA ASP A 81 16.07 -0.19 8.94
C ASP A 81 16.43 1.24 8.49
N GLY A 82 17.59 1.73 8.92
CA GLY A 82 18.08 3.05 8.57
C GLY A 82 17.23 4.22 9.12
N ASN A 83 17.08 5.26 8.32
CA ASN A 83 16.38 6.47 8.73
C ASN A 83 14.86 6.23 8.83
N PRO A 84 14.19 6.73 9.89
CA PRO A 84 12.75 6.55 10.05
C PRO A 84 12.01 7.22 8.90
N LYS A 85 11.27 6.42 8.12
CA LYS A 85 10.50 6.86 6.96
C LYS A 85 9.18 6.13 6.89
N ILE A 86 8.12 6.90 6.66
CA ILE A 86 6.78 6.39 6.32
C ILE A 86 6.39 6.99 4.98
N LEU A 87 6.03 6.14 4.02
CA LEU A 87 5.47 6.55 2.73
C LEU A 87 4.05 6.01 2.62
N ARG A 88 3.11 6.84 2.16
CA ARG A 88 1.73 6.43 1.89
C ARG A 88 1.36 6.71 0.45
N LEU A 89 0.64 5.78 -0.16
CA LEU A 89 0.00 5.92 -1.46
C LEU A 89 -1.50 5.92 -1.24
N TYR A 90 -2.20 6.79 -1.95
CA TYR A 90 -3.64 7.00 -1.86
C TYR A 90 -4.28 6.78 -3.23
#